data_AF-A0A1S3YXB2-F1
#
_entry.id   AF-A0A1S3YXB2-F1
#
_cell.length_a   1.000
_cell.length_b   1.000
_cell.length_c   1.000
_cell.angle_alpha   90.00
_cell.angle_beta   90.00
_cell.angle_gamma   90.00
#
_symmetry.space_group_name_H-M   'P 1'
#
loop_
_entity.id
_entity.type
_entity.pdbx_description
1 polymer ?
#
loop_
_entity_poly.entity_id
_entity_poly.type
_entity_poly.pdbx_seq_one_letter_code
_entity_poly.pdbx_strand_id
1 'polypeptide(L)'
;MESSAERRLKAIQSHLVPVIDDRSLSFIRSNPTAGEFVQGQGFSVVLPEKLQTGKWNVYRSARSPLKLVTRFPDHPEIATLHDNFEHAVQTYQDYKYLGTRIRVDGTIGDYKWMTYGEAGTARTAIGSGLHYYGLQPVYQMWISAYS
;
A
#
# COMPACT_ATOMS: atom_id res chain seq x y z
N MET A 1 -18.50 -5.87 -29.01
CA MET A 1 -17.50 -5.14 -28.20
C MET A 1 -17.81 -5.49 -26.74
N GLU A 2 -16.98 -6.27 -26.05
CA GLU A 2 -17.24 -6.67 -24.66
C GLU A 2 -17.25 -5.44 -23.74
N SER A 3 -18.25 -5.37 -22.86
CA SER A 3 -18.37 -4.32 -21.87
C SER A 3 -17.19 -4.36 -20.87
N SER A 4 -16.90 -3.23 -20.22
CA SER A 4 -15.83 -3.17 -19.20
C SER A 4 -16.08 -4.16 -18.06
N ALA A 5 -17.34 -4.36 -17.67
CA ALA A 5 -17.75 -5.28 -16.62
C ALA A 5 -17.45 -6.74 -16.99
N GLU A 6 -17.75 -7.17 -18.23
CA GLU A 6 -17.49 -8.54 -18.69
C GLU A 6 -15.99 -8.86 -18.74
N ARG A 7 -15.17 -7.91 -19.20
CA ARG A 7 -13.70 -8.08 -19.18
C ARG A 7 -13.16 -8.24 -17.75
N ARG A 8 -13.71 -7.50 -16.79
CA ARG A 8 -13.34 -7.61 -15.37
C ARG A 8 -13.74 -8.97 -14.79
N LEU A 9 -14.97 -9.42 -15.05
CA LEU A 9 -15.44 -10.72 -14.57
C LEU A 9 -14.60 -11.87 -15.14
N LYS A 10 -14.24 -11.80 -16.42
CA LYS A 10 -13.38 -12.78 -17.08
C LYS A 10 -11.97 -12.80 -16.48
N ALA A 11 -11.39 -11.64 -16.18
CA ALA A 11 -10.11 -11.54 -15.50
C ALA A 11 -10.18 -12.15 -14.09
N ILE A 12 -11.21 -11.84 -13.30
CA ILE A 12 -11.42 -12.40 -11.96
C ILE A 12 -11.55 -13.92 -12.03
N GLN A 13 -12.36 -14.44 -12.94
CA GLN A 13 -12.55 -15.89 -13.13
C GLN A 13 -11.26 -16.61 -13.49
N SER A 14 -10.38 -16.00 -14.27
CA SER A 14 -9.08 -16.58 -14.63
C SER A 14 -8.12 -16.73 -13.45
N HIS A 15 -8.35 -16.03 -12.34
CA HIS A 15 -7.53 -16.10 -11.13
C HIS A 15 -8.10 -17.06 -10.06
N LEU A 16 -9.25 -17.69 -10.29
CA LEU A 16 -9.85 -18.63 -9.35
C LEU A 16 -9.20 -20.03 -9.52
N VAL A 17 -8.67 -20.58 -8.43
CA VAL A 17 -8.19 -21.97 -8.36
C VAL A 17 -9.39 -22.90 -8.12
N PRO A 18 -9.52 -24.04 -8.82
CA PRO A 18 -10.60 -24.99 -8.58
C PRO A 18 -10.58 -25.51 -7.15
N VAL A 19 -11.74 -25.56 -6.51
CA VAL A 19 -11.92 -25.98 -5.11
C VAL A 19 -11.58 -27.47 -5.00
N ILE A 20 -10.44 -27.79 -4.40
CA ILE A 20 -10.10 -29.15 -3.99
C ILE A 20 -9.95 -29.17 -2.46
N ASP A 21 -10.93 -29.83 -1.84
CA ASP A 21 -11.02 -30.36 -0.49
C ASP A 21 -11.05 -29.39 0.72
N ASP A 22 -12.13 -29.55 1.48
CA ASP A 22 -12.71 -28.69 2.53
C ASP A 22 -11.81 -28.57 3.79
N ARG A 23 -10.76 -29.38 3.87
CA ARG A 23 -9.85 -29.44 5.02
C ARG A 23 -8.66 -28.48 4.95
N SER A 24 -8.53 -27.74 3.86
CA SER A 24 -7.38 -26.86 3.60
C SER A 24 -7.69 -25.36 3.57
N LEU A 25 -8.92 -25.00 3.95
CA LEU A 25 -9.49 -23.65 3.82
C LEU A 25 -8.96 -22.61 4.83
N SER A 26 -8.04 -22.98 5.73
CA SER A 26 -7.59 -22.10 6.82
C SER A 26 -6.30 -21.33 6.56
N PHE A 27 -5.59 -21.56 5.46
CA PHE A 27 -4.33 -20.88 5.15
C PHE A 27 -4.36 -20.25 3.76
N ILE A 28 -3.95 -18.98 3.70
CA ILE A 28 -3.80 -18.25 2.43
C ILE A 28 -2.74 -18.97 1.58
N ARG A 29 -3.11 -19.38 0.37
CA ARG A 29 -2.21 -20.08 -0.57
C ARG A 29 -1.63 -19.10 -1.59
N SER A 30 -0.35 -19.26 -1.91
CA SER A 30 0.27 -18.54 -3.01
C SER A 30 -0.30 -19.04 -4.34
N ASN A 31 -0.67 -18.11 -5.22
CA ASN A 31 -0.98 -18.45 -6.61
C ASN A 31 0.32 -18.39 -7.43
N PRO A 32 0.76 -19.49 -8.07
CA PRO A 32 2.01 -19.51 -8.84
C PRO A 32 2.02 -18.59 -10.08
N THR A 33 0.87 -18.07 -10.53
CA THR A 33 0.75 -17.35 -11.83
C THR A 33 1.06 -15.84 -11.77
N ALA A 34 1.79 -15.33 -10.78
CA ALA A 34 1.96 -13.87 -10.59
C ALA A 34 3.39 -13.31 -10.78
N GLY A 35 4.31 -14.07 -11.41
CA GLY A 35 5.75 -13.76 -11.34
C GLY A 35 6.53 -13.54 -12.64
N GLU A 36 5.95 -13.69 -13.84
CA GLU A 36 6.76 -13.63 -15.08
C GLU A 36 6.92 -12.23 -15.69
N PHE A 37 6.34 -11.18 -15.12
CA PHE A 37 6.52 -9.82 -15.66
C PHE A 37 7.35 -8.92 -14.74
N VAL A 38 8.43 -8.40 -15.34
CA VAL A 38 9.33 -7.31 -14.91
C VAL A 38 10.60 -7.74 -14.14
N GLN A 39 11.41 -8.61 -14.76
CA GLN A 39 12.88 -8.52 -14.65
C GLN A 39 13.40 -7.74 -15.85
N GLY A 40 13.75 -6.45 -15.70
CA GLY A 40 14.47 -5.76 -16.78
C GLY A 40 14.67 -4.26 -16.64
N GLN A 41 13.76 -3.54 -15.98
CA GLN A 41 13.91 -2.10 -15.77
C GLN A 41 13.76 -1.78 -14.29
N GLY A 42 14.89 -1.45 -13.65
CA GLY A 42 14.87 -0.91 -12.29
C GLY A 42 13.97 0.32 -12.22
N PHE A 43 13.11 0.38 -11.21
CA PHE A 43 12.13 1.46 -11.00
C PHE A 43 12.77 2.81 -10.61
N SER A 44 14.10 2.92 -10.65
CA SER A 44 14.84 4.11 -10.26
C SER A 44 15.25 4.92 -11.49
N VAL A 45 14.64 6.09 -11.67
CA VAL A 45 15.14 7.10 -12.60
C VAL A 45 16.32 7.81 -11.95
N VAL A 46 17.48 7.81 -12.60
CA VAL A 46 18.63 8.60 -12.16
C VAL A 46 18.23 10.07 -12.23
N LEU A 47 18.20 10.75 -11.08
CA LEU A 47 17.95 12.19 -11.07
C LEU A 47 19.13 12.91 -11.72
N PRO A 48 18.88 13.94 -12.57
CA PRO A 48 19.93 14.78 -13.10
C PRO A 48 20.75 15.45 -11.99
N GLU A 49 22.06 15.63 -12.21
CA GLU A 49 23.02 16.12 -11.22
C GLU A 49 22.73 17.56 -10.72
N LYS A 50 21.96 18.35 -11.49
CA LYS A 50 21.67 19.77 -11.19
C LYS A 50 20.22 19.98 -10.77
N LEU A 51 19.98 19.88 -9.46
CA LEU A 51 18.67 20.04 -8.80
C LEU A 51 18.20 21.50 -8.66
N GLN A 52 18.98 22.50 -9.08
CA GLN A 52 18.68 23.93 -8.81
C GLN A 52 17.95 24.69 -9.92
N THR A 53 17.75 24.10 -11.10
CA THR A 53 17.11 24.77 -12.24
C THR A 53 15.94 23.93 -12.76
N GLY A 54 14.71 24.44 -12.68
CA GLY A 54 13.50 23.81 -13.24
C GLY A 54 12.34 23.61 -12.25
N LYS A 55 11.16 23.25 -12.77
CA LYS A 55 9.97 22.87 -11.98
C LYS A 55 10.10 21.39 -11.61
N TRP A 56 10.58 21.11 -10.39
CA TRP A 56 10.80 19.75 -9.90
C TRP A 56 9.66 19.29 -9.00
N ASN A 57 9.20 18.05 -9.20
CA ASN A 57 8.20 17.40 -8.34
C ASN A 57 8.84 16.54 -7.23
N VAL A 58 10.18 16.46 -7.19
CA VAL A 58 10.93 15.68 -6.18
C VAL A 58 11.45 16.62 -5.12
N TYR A 59 10.83 16.59 -3.95
CA TYR A 59 11.23 17.39 -2.80
C TYR A 59 12.26 16.61 -1.97
N ARG A 60 13.45 17.19 -1.81
CA ARG A 60 14.47 16.68 -0.88
C ARG A 60 14.35 17.41 0.45
N SER A 61 14.71 16.74 1.54
CA SER A 61 14.77 17.38 2.85
C SER A 61 15.73 18.57 2.80
N ALA A 62 15.25 19.75 3.21
CA ALA A 62 16.09 20.94 3.30
C ALA A 62 17.26 20.75 4.29
N ARG A 63 17.06 19.92 5.32
CA ARG A 63 18.08 19.59 6.33
C ARG A 63 19.07 18.52 5.86
N SER A 64 18.73 17.74 4.83
CA SER A 64 19.59 16.64 4.33
C SER A 64 19.41 16.47 2.82
N PRO A 65 19.84 17.45 2.01
CA PRO A 65 19.59 17.43 0.56
C PRO A 65 20.38 16.35 -0.18
N LEU A 66 21.58 16.02 0.30
CA LEU A 66 22.53 15.13 -0.38
C LEU A 66 22.72 13.78 0.31
N LYS A 67 22.03 13.52 1.42
CA LYS A 67 22.23 12.31 2.23
C LYS A 67 20.90 11.60 2.48
N LEU A 68 20.92 10.27 2.41
CA LEU A 68 19.80 9.45 2.86
C LEU A 68 19.75 9.49 4.40
N VAL A 69 18.59 9.88 4.93
CA VAL A 69 18.34 9.89 6.37
C VAL A 69 17.88 8.51 6.77
N THR A 70 18.64 7.85 7.65
CA THR A 70 18.28 6.54 8.20
C THR A 70 17.48 6.65 9.49
N ARG A 71 17.64 7.76 10.23
CA ARG A 71 16.91 8.10 11.46
C ARG A 71 16.77 9.61 11.58
N PHE A 72 15.67 10.08 12.16
CA PHE A 72 15.48 11.51 12.41
C PHE A 72 16.30 11.94 13.63
N PRO A 73 17.09 13.03 13.58
CA PRO A 73 17.88 13.48 14.72
C PRO A 73 17.06 13.77 15.98
N ASP A 74 15.88 14.37 15.77
CA ASP A 74 14.95 14.74 16.85
C ASP A 74 14.09 13.55 17.32
N HIS A 75 14.02 12.48 16.52
CA HIS A 75 13.23 11.26 16.77
C HIS A 75 14.04 10.00 16.41
N PRO A 76 15.11 9.68 17.17
CA PRO A 76 16.00 8.58 16.88
C PRO A 76 15.35 7.19 17.03
N GLU A 77 14.21 7.11 17.71
CA GLU A 77 13.37 5.92 17.85
C GLU A 77 12.71 5.49 16.53
N ILE A 78 12.52 6.43 15.60
CA ILE A 78 11.91 6.14 14.30
C ILE A 78 12.99 5.60 13.35
N ALA A 79 13.09 4.27 13.27
CA ALA A 79 14.07 3.58 12.44
C ALA A 79 13.47 2.97 11.17
N THR A 80 12.17 2.67 11.17
CA THR A 80 11.45 2.03 10.06
C THR A 80 10.22 2.83 9.65
N LEU A 81 9.67 2.52 8.47
CA LEU A 81 8.37 3.08 8.05
C LEU A 81 7.24 2.66 9.00
N HIS A 82 7.35 1.48 9.62
CA HIS A 82 6.40 1.04 10.63
C HIS A 82 6.50 1.95 11.87
N ASP A 83 7.70 2.19 12.39
CA ASP A 83 7.89 3.08 13.55
C ASP A 83 7.40 4.50 13.26
N ASN A 84 7.62 4.99 12.02
CA ASN A 84 7.13 6.29 11.59
C ASN A 84 5.59 6.35 11.61
N PHE A 85 4.92 5.28 11.13
CA PHE A 85 3.47 5.19 11.17
C PHE A 85 2.95 5.10 12.62
N GLU A 86 3.55 4.26 13.46
CA GLU A 86 3.15 4.13 14.87
C GLU A 86 3.34 5.45 15.63
N HIS A 87 4.45 6.15 15.40
CA HIS A 87 4.68 7.48 15.95
C HIS A 87 3.60 8.48 15.49
N ALA A 88 3.23 8.46 14.21
CA ALA A 88 2.18 9.34 13.69
C ALA A 88 0.80 9.02 14.29
N VAL A 89 0.47 7.74 14.46
CA VAL A 89 -0.77 7.31 15.13
C VAL A 89 -0.82 7.79 16.57
N GLN A 90 0.28 7.63 17.32
CA GLN A 90 0.36 8.05 18.71
C GLN A 90 0.25 9.57 18.88
N THR A 91 0.95 10.33 18.04
CA THR A 91 1.06 11.79 18.17
C THR A 91 -0.13 12.53 17.56
N TYR A 92 -0.72 12.02 16.48
CA TYR A 92 -1.72 12.73 15.68
C TYR A 92 -3.04 11.97 15.53
N GLN A 93 -3.41 11.14 16.51
CA GLN A 93 -4.54 10.22 16.43
C GLN A 93 -5.85 10.84 15.88
N ASP A 94 -6.16 12.08 16.26
CA ASP A 94 -7.42 12.76 15.89
C ASP A 94 -7.34 13.55 14.58
N TYR A 95 -6.16 13.59 13.95
CA TYR A 95 -5.95 14.33 12.72
C TYR A 95 -6.40 13.51 11.50
N LYS A 96 -6.91 14.20 10.48
CA LYS A 96 -7.31 13.59 9.21
C LYS A 96 -6.11 12.95 8.50
N TYR A 97 -6.28 11.72 8.05
CA TYR A 97 -5.24 10.93 7.38
C TYR A 97 -5.64 10.47 5.98
N LEU A 98 -6.68 9.64 5.85
CA LEU A 98 -7.14 9.12 4.55
C LEU A 98 -8.51 9.69 4.17
N GLY A 99 -8.62 10.29 2.99
CA GLY A 99 -9.86 10.84 2.47
C GLY A 99 -10.43 10.00 1.32
N THR A 100 -11.72 9.68 1.37
CA THR A 100 -12.46 9.14 0.23
C THR A 100 -13.57 10.09 -0.19
N ARG A 101 -13.81 10.19 -1.50
CA ARG A 101 -14.88 11.03 -2.08
C ARG A 101 -15.92 10.21 -2.84
N ILE A 102 -15.75 8.89 -2.90
CA ILE A 102 -16.68 8.00 -3.60
C ILE A 102 -17.77 7.61 -2.61
N ARG A 103 -19.01 7.98 -2.93
CA ARG A 103 -20.19 7.58 -2.17
C ARG A 103 -20.57 6.13 -2.49
N VAL A 104 -21.43 5.54 -1.66
CA VAL A 104 -21.91 4.16 -1.84
C VAL A 104 -22.66 3.98 -3.17
N ASP A 105 -23.29 5.03 -3.67
CA ASP A 105 -24.00 5.07 -4.96
C ASP A 105 -23.06 5.26 -6.18
N GLY A 106 -21.74 5.31 -5.96
CA GLY A 106 -20.73 5.53 -7.01
C GLY A 106 -20.58 6.99 -7.45
N THR A 107 -21.36 7.92 -6.88
CA THR A 107 -21.22 9.35 -7.17
C THR A 107 -20.04 9.95 -6.42
N ILE A 108 -19.52 11.07 -6.94
CA ILE A 108 -18.46 11.83 -6.28
C ILE A 108 -19.12 12.85 -5.34
N GLY A 109 -18.72 12.82 -4.07
CA GLY A 109 -19.16 13.74 -3.03
C GLY A 109 -18.02 14.44 -2.31
N ASP A 110 -18.35 15.05 -1.18
CA ASP A 110 -17.36 15.62 -0.27
C ASP A 110 -16.45 14.54 0.31
N TYR A 111 -15.23 14.93 0.67
CA TYR A 111 -14.30 14.02 1.31
C TYR A 111 -14.80 13.59 2.69
N LYS A 112 -15.01 12.29 2.85
CA LYS A 112 -15.06 11.63 4.14
C LYS A 112 -13.64 11.25 4.55
N TRP A 113 -13.24 11.68 5.74
CA TRP A 113 -11.91 11.45 6.27
C TRP A 113 -11.92 10.36 7.34
N MET A 114 -10.88 9.54 7.32
CA MET A 114 -10.46 8.65 8.39
C MET A 114 -9.30 9.31 9.14
N THR A 115 -9.30 9.25 10.46
CA THR A 115 -8.20 9.80 11.29
C THR A 115 -7.00 8.85 11.34
N TYR A 116 -5.86 9.32 11.83
CA TYR A 116 -4.71 8.44 12.08
C TYR A 116 -5.04 7.32 13.07
N GLY A 117 -5.81 7.60 14.13
CA GLY A 117 -6.22 6.60 15.12
C GLY A 117 -7.13 5.52 14.53
N GLU A 118 -8.10 5.92 13.71
CA GLU A 118 -8.98 4.98 13.00
C GLU A 118 -8.19 4.11 12.02
N ALA A 119 -7.26 4.71 11.28
CA ALA A 119 -6.40 3.97 10.36
C ALA A 119 -5.45 3.01 11.09
N GLY A 120 -4.93 3.39 12.26
CA GLY A 120 -4.14 2.50 13.13
C GLY A 120 -4.94 1.30 13.61
N THR A 121 -6.20 1.52 14.00
CA THR A 121 -7.13 0.45 14.38
C THR A 121 -7.40 -0.48 13.20
N ALA A 122 -7.71 0.06 12.02
CA ALA A 122 -7.94 -0.72 10.81
C ALA A 122 -6.71 -1.53 10.39
N ARG A 123 -5.50 -0.92 10.43
CA ARG A 123 -4.23 -1.61 10.16
C ARG A 123 -4.02 -2.80 11.10
N THR A 124 -4.30 -2.62 12.39
CA THR A 124 -4.15 -3.68 13.40
C THR A 124 -5.15 -4.82 13.17
N ALA A 125 -6.41 -4.50 12.87
CA ALA A 125 -7.43 -5.49 12.55
C ALA A 125 -7.07 -6.30 11.30
N ILE A 126 -6.61 -5.64 10.23
CA ILE A 126 -6.14 -6.32 9.02
C ILE A 126 -4.91 -7.18 9.32
N GLY A 127 -3.89 -6.61 9.96
CA GLY A 127 -2.63 -7.31 10.24
C GLY A 127 -2.82 -8.55 11.11
N SER A 128 -3.64 -8.46 12.16
CA SER A 128 -3.98 -9.61 13.02
C SER A 128 -4.78 -10.67 12.26
N GLY A 129 -5.71 -10.28 11.39
CA GLY A 129 -6.41 -11.20 10.50
C GLY A 129 -5.45 -11.94 9.56
N LEU A 130 -4.56 -11.22 8.86
CA LEU A 130 -3.57 -11.82 7.98
C LEU A 130 -2.66 -12.80 8.74
N HIS A 131 -2.22 -12.42 9.94
CA HIS A 131 -1.40 -13.27 10.80
C HIS A 131 -2.14 -14.54 11.22
N TYR A 132 -3.42 -14.42 11.61
CA TYR A 132 -4.27 -15.54 11.97
C TYR A 132 -4.40 -16.57 10.82
N TYR A 133 -4.49 -16.10 9.58
CA TYR A 133 -4.53 -16.95 8.38
C TYR A 133 -3.14 -17.39 7.88
N GLY A 134 -2.10 -17.22 8.71
CA GLY A 134 -0.75 -17.73 8.47
C GLY A 134 0.13 -16.89 7.57
N LEU A 135 -0.26 -15.66 7.22
CA LEU A 135 0.63 -14.74 6.52
C LEU A 135 1.63 -14.13 7.50
N GLN A 136 2.89 -14.21 7.11
CA GLN A 136 4.03 -13.59 7.79
C GLN A 136 4.55 -12.37 7.01
N PRO A 137 5.32 -11.46 7.63
CA PRO A 137 5.85 -10.28 6.95
C PRO A 137 6.73 -10.57 5.72
N VAL A 138 7.23 -11.80 5.58
CA VAL A 138 8.10 -12.22 4.46
C VAL A 138 7.36 -12.55 3.17
N TYR A 139 6.02 -12.65 3.21
CA TYR A 139 5.23 -12.97 2.02
C TYR A 139 5.04 -11.74 1.13
N GLN A 140 5.28 -11.91 -0.17
CA GLN A 140 4.99 -10.89 -1.17
C GLN A 140 3.50 -10.93 -1.53
N MET A 141 2.83 -9.80 -1.39
CA MET A 141 1.40 -9.66 -1.67
C MET A 141 1.18 -8.72 -2.85
N TRP A 142 0.38 -9.16 -3.83
CA TRP A 142 -0.01 -8.36 -4.98
C TRP A 142 -1.37 -7.71 -4.71
N ILE A 143 -1.41 -6.38 -4.82
CA ILE A 143 -2.65 -5.61 -4.67
C ILE A 143 -3.08 -5.18 -6.07
N SER A 144 -4.24 -5.66 -6.53
CA SER A 144 -4.82 -5.21 -7.79
C SER A 144 -5.76 -4.04 -7.52
N ALA A 145 -5.46 -2.89 -8.11
CA ALA A 145 -6.34 -1.72 -8.10
C ALA A 145 -7.06 -1.65 -9.45
N TYR A 146 -8.33 -2.03 -9.48
CA TYR A 146 -9.18 -1.84 -10.66
C TYR A 146 -9.86 -0.47 -10.55
N SER A 147 -9.43 0.50 -11.36
CA SER A 147 -10.11 1.80 -11.55
C SER A 147 -11.24 1.69 -12.56
#